data_AF-A0A679BXQ0-F1
#
_entry.id   AF-A0A679BXQ0-F1
#
_cell.length_a   1.000
_cell.length_b   1.000
_cell.length_c   1.000
_cell.angle_alpha   90.00
_cell.angle_beta   90.00
_cell.angle_gamma   90.00
#
_symmetry.space_group_name_H-M   'P 1'
#
loop_
_entity.id
_entity.type
_entity.pdbx_description
1 polymer ?
#
loop_
_entity_poly.entity_id
_entity_poly.type
_entity_poly.pdbx_seq_one_letter_code
_entity_poly.pdbx_strand_id
1 'polypeptide(L)' 'ELAKLKASDSRSFLDPMPEGVPLSELGLDKDEKFSTMEEERRKLIAEDREGNAARIAELEVAMNEHSH' A
#
# COMPACT_ATOMS: atom_id res chain seq x y z
N GLU A 1 -8.62 -17.72 1.89
CA GLU A 1 -9.55 -16.65 1.46
C GLU A 1 -9.72 -15.46 2.42
N LEU A 2 -9.26 -15.49 3.69
CA LEU A 2 -9.33 -14.30 4.59
C LEU A 2 -8.19 -13.27 4.43
N ALA A 3 -7.02 -13.68 3.90
CA ALA A 3 -5.88 -12.78 3.72
C ALA A 3 -6.09 -11.75 2.60
N LYS A 4 -6.73 -12.16 1.50
CA LYS A 4 -6.95 -11.32 0.31
C LYS A 4 -7.91 -10.14 0.59
N LEU A 5 -8.99 -10.40 1.33
CA LEU A 5 -9.99 -9.38 1.71
C LEU A 5 -9.43 -8.32 2.66
N LYS A 6 -8.51 -8.68 3.55
CA LYS A 6 -7.84 -7.72 4.44
C LYS A 6 -6.82 -6.86 3.70
N ALA A 7 -6.11 -7.46 2.74
CA ALA A 7 -5.12 -6.76 1.91
C ALA A 7 -5.77 -5.76 0.94
N SER A 8 -6.93 -6.08 0.36
CA SER A 8 -7.63 -5.19 -0.58
C SER A 8 -8.11 -3.90 0.09
N ASP A 9 -8.62 -3.99 1.32
CA ASP A 9 -9.10 -2.81 2.05
C ASP A 9 -7.93 -1.94 2.53
N SER A 10 -6.81 -2.56 2.91
CA SER A 10 -5.60 -1.85 3.31
C SER A 10 -4.86 -1.15 2.16
N ARG A 11 -5.07 -1.59 0.91
CA ARG A 11 -4.44 -1.08 -0.33
C ARG A 11 -5.39 -0.25 -1.19
N SER A 12 -6.52 0.19 -0.65
CA SER A 12 -7.56 0.96 -1.36
C SER A 12 -7.08 2.32 -1.92
N PHE A 13 -5.93 2.81 -1.48
CA PHE A 13 -5.29 4.03 -1.99
C PHE A 13 -4.43 3.79 -3.24
N LEU A 14 -4.18 2.52 -3.61
CA LEU A 14 -3.41 2.19 -4.82
C LEU A 14 -4.26 2.30 -6.08
N ASP A 15 -3.63 2.57 -7.23
CA ASP A 15 -4.27 2.35 -8.53
C ASP A 15 -4.69 0.87 -8.62
N PRO A 16 -5.99 0.56 -8.81
CA PRO A 16 -6.45 -0.82 -8.91
C PRO A 16 -5.93 -1.57 -10.14
N MET A 17 -5.51 -0.87 -11.20
CA MET A 17 -4.98 -1.45 -12.43
C MET A 17 -3.75 -0.68 -12.95
N PRO A 18 -2.59 -0.70 -12.25
CA PRO A 18 -1.37 -0.05 -12.73
C PRO A 18 -0.97 -0.61 -14.10
N GLU A 19 -0.70 0.27 -15.07
CA GLU A 19 -0.41 -0.10 -16.47
C GLU A 19 -1.46 -1.04 -17.13
N GLY A 20 -2.69 -1.07 -16.60
CA GLY A 20 -3.76 -1.96 -17.04
C GLY A 20 -3.70 -3.38 -16.48
N VAL A 21 -2.82 -3.66 -15.51
CA VAL A 21 -2.65 -4.96 -14.85
C VAL A 21 -3.26 -4.91 -13.44
N PRO A 22 -4.14 -5.84 -13.04
CA PRO A 22 -4.70 -5.84 -11.68
C PRO A 22 -3.65 -6.00 -10.58
N LEU A 23 -3.80 -5.30 -9.46
CA LEU A 23 -2.89 -5.41 -8.29
C LEU A 23 -2.63 -6.86 -7.84
N SER A 24 -3.61 -7.76 -7.98
CA SER A 24 -3.48 -9.18 -7.63
C SER A 24 -2.48 -9.95 -8.49
N GLU A 25 -2.14 -9.44 -9.68
CA GLU A 25 -1.21 -10.06 -10.62
C GLU A 25 0.23 -9.53 -10.48
N LEU A 26 0.42 -8.39 -9.80
CA LEU A 26 1.73 -7.76 -9.62
C LEU A 26 2.64 -8.47 -8.61
N GLY A 27 2.09 -9.35 -7.76
CA GLY A 27 2.88 -10.11 -6.79
C GLY A 27 3.48 -9.26 -5.66
N LEU A 28 2.86 -8.12 -5.32
CA LEU A 28 3.32 -7.15 -4.30
C LEU A 28 3.61 -7.79 -2.93
N ASP A 29 2.94 -8.89 -2.58
CA ASP A 29 3.17 -9.62 -1.33
C ASP A 29 4.57 -10.26 -1.24
N LYS A 30 5.25 -10.45 -2.38
CA LYS A 30 6.61 -10.98 -2.48
C LYS A 30 7.65 -9.89 -2.70
N ASP A 31 7.19 -8.64 -2.88
CA ASP A 31 8.06 -7.50 -3.00
C ASP A 31 8.43 -6.99 -1.60
N GLU A 32 9.68 -7.24 -1.20
CA GLU A 32 10.18 -6.87 0.13
C GLU A 32 10.17 -5.35 0.34
N LYS A 33 10.42 -4.57 -0.71
CA LYS A 33 10.39 -3.10 -0.64
C LYS A 33 8.96 -2.62 -0.46
N PHE A 34 8.02 -3.17 -1.21
CA PHE A 34 6.59 -2.87 -1.04
C PHE A 34 6.09 -3.25 0.35
N SER A 35 6.46 -4.44 0.83
CA SER A 35 6.10 -4.92 2.17
C SER A 35 6.63 -4.00 3.28
N THR A 36 7.85 -3.48 3.10
CA THR A 36 8.46 -2.50 4.03
C THR A 36 7.68 -1.19 4.05
N MET A 37 7.26 -0.68 2.89
CA MET A 37 6.44 0.52 2.80
C MET A 37 5.05 0.32 3.45
N GLU A 38 4.43 -0.85 3.25
CA GLU A 38 3.17 -1.20 3.93
C GLU A 38 3.32 -1.22 5.46
N GLU A 39 4.43 -1.76 5.96
CA GLU A 39 4.73 -1.75 7.40
C GLU A 39 4.92 -0.34 7.94
N GLU A 40 5.67 0.52 7.25
CA GLU A 40 5.85 1.92 7.65
C GLU A 40 4.51 2.66 7.68
N ARG A 41 3.68 2.50 6.65
CA ARG A 41 2.34 3.11 6.59
C ARG A 41 1.46 2.66 7.77
N ARG A 42 1.45 1.35 8.07
CA ARG A 42 0.70 0.82 9.23
C ARG A 42 1.18 1.41 10.54
N LYS A 43 2.50 1.59 10.72
CA LYS A 43 3.08 2.22 11.91
C LYS A 43 2.65 3.69 12.04
N LEU A 44 2.75 4.48 10.97
CA LEU A 44 2.37 5.90 10.97
C LEU A 44 0.90 6.10 11.30
N ILE A 45 0.01 5.28 10.74
CA ILE A 45 -1.43 5.30 11.03
C ILE A 45 -1.71 4.96 12.50
N ALA A 46 -0.99 3.96 13.03
CA ALA A 46 -1.18 3.51 14.42
C ALA A 46 -0.61 4.49 15.46
N GLU A 47 0.43 5.23 15.10
CA GLU A 47 1.06 6.24 15.97
C GLU A 47 0.19 7.50 16.10
N ASP A 48 -0.12 8.14 14.98
CA ASP A 48 -1.00 9.31 14.91
C ASP A 48 -1.41 9.54 13.45
N ARG A 49 -2.60 9.07 13.07
CA ARG A 49 -3.09 9.21 11.70
C ARG A 49 -3.21 10.67 11.25
N GLU A 50 -3.65 11.56 12.13
CA GLU A 50 -3.89 12.97 11.78
C GLU A 50 -2.57 13.74 11.73
N GLY A 51 -1.72 13.55 12.74
CA GLY A 51 -0.39 14.15 12.80
C GLY A 51 0.56 13.67 11.69
N ASN A 52 0.43 12.41 11.26
CA ASN A 52 1.25 11.84 10.19
C ASN A 52 0.64 11.92 8.79
N ALA A 53 -0.50 12.62 8.60
CA ALA A 53 -1.25 12.60 7.35
C ALA A 53 -0.40 12.95 6.11
N ALA A 54 0.49 13.93 6.20
CA ALA A 54 1.39 14.31 5.11
C ALA A 54 2.37 13.18 4.75
N ARG A 55 3.01 12.58 5.76
CA ARG A 55 3.96 11.48 5.56
C ARG A 55 3.28 10.21 5.06
N ILE A 56 2.06 9.94 5.52
CA ILE A 56 1.23 8.85 5.00
C ILE A 56 0.94 9.09 3.52
N ALA A 57 0.52 10.29 3.13
CA ALA A 57 0.23 10.62 1.73
C ALA A 57 1.48 10.50 0.83
N GLU A 58 2.63 10.99 1.28
CA GLU A 58 3.91 10.83 0.56
C GLU A 58 4.26 9.36 0.36
N LEU A 59 4.09 8.53 1.39
CA LEU A 59 4.34 7.11 1.31
C LEU A 59 3.34 6.39 0.40
N GLU A 60 2.07 6.77 0.43
CA GLU A 60 1.03 6.24 -0.48
C GLU A 60 1.33 6.56 -1.95
N VAL A 61 1.88 7.75 -2.24
CA VAL A 61 2.36 8.10 -3.59
C VAL A 61 3.54 7.21 -3.99
N ALA A 62 4.56 7.08 -3.14
CA ALA A 62 5.71 6.23 -3.43
C ALA A 62 5.33 4.75 -3.63
N MET A 63 4.35 4.26 -2.88
CA MET A 63 3.81 2.91 -3.05
C MET A 63 3.05 2.74 -4.37
N ASN A 64 2.30 3.77 -4.80
CA ASN A 64 1.67 3.79 -6.11
C ASN A 64 2.73 3.75 -7.22
N GLU A 65 3.70 4.66 -7.20
CA GLU A 65 4.78 4.71 -8.19
C GLU A 65 5.55 3.39 -8.30
N HIS A 66 5.76 2.70 -7.18
CA HIS A 66 6.42 1.38 -7.17
C HIS A 66 5.55 0.26 -7.76
N SER A 67 4.23 0.43 -7.79
CA SER A 67 3.27 -0.56 -8.32
C SER A 67 3.04 -0.44 -9.83
N HIS A 68 3.47 0.65 -10.47
CA HIS A 68 3.47 0.82 -11.94
C HIS A 68 4.69 0.15 -12.57
#